data_AF-A0A8I1P158-F1
#
_entry.id   AF-A0A8I1P158-F1
#
_cell.length_a   1.000
_cell.length_b   1.000
_cell.length_c   1.000
_cell.angle_alpha   90.00
_cell.angle_beta   90.00
_cell.angle_gamma   90.00
#
_symmetry.space_group_name_H-M   'P 1'
#
loop_
_entity.id
_entity.type
_entity.pdbx_description
1 polymer ?
#
loop_
_entity_poly.entity_id
_entity_poly.type
_entity_poly.pdbx_seq_one_letter_code
_entity_poly.pdbx_strand_id
1 'polypeptide(L)'
;IGERAAATTNQFINRSSPILSAALPTGERIQVVLPPAAANGGAVSIRKQVISNFTLDDYRDQGSLDQVTVAVGGLSETDHALIDQLSAKDIYGFIRTAIGNRVSVLISGGTSSGKTTFLNACLKSVDPHERIITLEDTRELFPPQHNAVHLLASRGDQGTASVTIQSLLEASLRMRPDRLFVGEVRGSEAFAFLRAINTGHPGSMSTVHADTPLGAYEQLAMMVMQSGLSAAYPKADLISYIQSVIPIVIQLRREGGRRGVSEIFFARGRTDAP
;
A
#
# COMPACT_ATOMS: atom_id res chain seq x y z
N ILE A 1 10.63 -6.55 25.83
CA ILE A 1 9.22 -6.08 25.75
C ILE A 1 8.35 -7.10 25.01
N GLY A 2 8.71 -7.48 23.77
CA GLY A 2 7.95 -8.48 22.99
C GLY A 2 7.66 -9.77 23.74
N GLU A 3 8.66 -10.41 24.34
CA GLU A 3 8.49 -11.65 25.12
C GLU A 3 7.51 -11.50 26.30
N ARG A 4 7.54 -10.36 27.00
CA ARG A 4 6.62 -10.09 28.11
C ARG A 4 5.18 -9.88 27.64
N ALA A 5 4.98 -9.18 26.53
CA ALA A 5 3.66 -9.00 25.92
C ALA A 5 3.10 -10.30 25.31
N ALA A 6 3.99 -11.13 24.76
CA ALA A 6 3.65 -12.46 24.26
C ALA A 6 3.16 -13.35 25.40
N ALA A 7 3.90 -13.40 26.51
CA ALA A 7 3.55 -14.17 27.70
C ALA A 7 2.17 -13.81 28.28
N THR A 8 1.81 -12.51 28.31
CA THR A 8 0.48 -12.08 28.79
C THR A 8 -0.69 -12.53 27.92
N THR A 9 -0.43 -12.97 26.68
CA THR A 9 -1.45 -13.44 25.73
C THR A 9 -1.26 -14.91 25.32
N ASN A 10 -0.41 -15.67 26.03
CA ASN A 10 -0.04 -17.05 25.69
C ASN A 10 0.50 -17.22 24.25
N GLN A 11 1.19 -16.20 23.75
CA GLN A 11 1.87 -16.21 22.46
C GLN A 11 3.38 -16.31 22.66
N PHE A 12 4.11 -16.55 21.57
CA PHE A 12 5.57 -16.58 21.56
C PHE A 12 6.09 -15.70 20.43
N ILE A 13 7.25 -15.08 20.65
CA ILE A 13 7.96 -14.29 19.64
C ILE A 13 9.44 -14.63 19.73
N ASN A 14 10.08 -14.91 18.61
CA ASN A 14 11.51 -15.22 18.54
C ASN A 14 12.04 -14.91 17.13
N ARG A 15 13.29 -15.27 16.83
CA ARG A 15 13.87 -14.98 15.50
C ARG A 15 13.25 -15.79 14.36
N SER A 16 12.71 -16.98 14.61
CA SER A 16 12.07 -17.81 13.57
C SER A 16 10.58 -17.49 13.38
N SER A 17 9.92 -16.93 14.40
CA SER A 17 8.59 -16.34 14.36
C SER A 17 8.65 -14.88 14.89
N PRO A 18 9.11 -13.94 14.05
CA PRO A 18 9.49 -12.60 14.50
C PRO A 18 8.34 -11.59 14.59
N ILE A 19 7.10 -11.98 14.27
CA ILE A 19 5.94 -11.09 14.27
C ILE A 19 5.03 -11.45 15.44
N LEU A 20 4.66 -10.44 16.24
CA LEU A 20 3.73 -10.59 17.36
C LEU A 20 2.65 -9.52 17.30
N SER A 21 1.40 -9.96 17.40
CA SER A 21 0.24 -9.10 17.58
C SER A 21 -0.41 -9.44 18.92
N ALA A 22 -0.35 -8.54 19.90
CA ALA A 22 -0.85 -8.81 21.26
C ALA A 22 -1.60 -7.60 21.85
N ALA A 23 -2.19 -7.81 23.02
CA ALA A 23 -2.74 -6.76 23.86
C ALA A 23 -1.87 -6.63 25.13
N LEU A 24 -1.63 -5.39 25.56
CA LEU A 24 -1.03 -5.08 26.85
C LEU A 24 -2.06 -5.27 27.98
N PRO A 25 -1.63 -5.47 29.24
CA PRO A 25 -2.54 -5.62 30.38
C PRO A 25 -3.52 -4.45 30.57
N THR A 26 -3.12 -3.26 30.13
CA THR A 26 -3.90 -2.02 30.17
C THR A 26 -4.86 -1.85 28.97
N GLY A 27 -4.93 -2.83 28.06
CA GLY A 27 -5.89 -2.88 26.96
C GLY A 27 -5.38 -2.34 25.62
N GLU A 28 -4.23 -1.67 25.58
CA GLU A 28 -3.63 -1.21 24.33
C GLU A 28 -3.19 -2.38 23.45
N ARG A 29 -3.30 -2.19 22.13
CA ARG A 29 -2.77 -3.15 21.17
C ARG A 29 -1.30 -2.88 20.94
N ILE A 30 -0.49 -3.93 20.93
CA ILE A 30 0.93 -3.87 20.63
C ILE A 30 1.25 -4.77 19.43
N GLN A 31 1.95 -4.20 18.45
CA GLN A 31 2.58 -4.92 17.34
C GLN A 31 4.08 -4.89 17.52
N VAL A 32 4.73 -6.05 17.45
CA VAL A 32 6.19 -6.17 17.47
C VAL A 32 6.65 -6.95 16.25
N VAL A 33 7.71 -6.46 15.59
CA VAL A 33 8.43 -7.19 14.56
C VAL A 33 9.91 -7.21 14.90
N LEU A 34 10.49 -8.40 15.06
CA LEU A 34 11.90 -8.58 15.39
C LEU A 34 12.76 -8.76 14.13
N PRO A 35 14.09 -8.58 14.22
CA PRO A 35 15.00 -9.12 13.24
C PRO A 35 14.84 -10.66 13.11
N PRO A 36 14.92 -11.24 11.90
CA PRO A 36 15.35 -10.61 10.65
C PRO A 36 14.23 -9.86 9.88
N ALA A 37 12.97 -10.01 10.27
CA ALA A 37 11.83 -9.44 9.53
C ALA A 37 11.75 -7.91 9.59
N ALA A 38 12.40 -7.26 10.55
CA ALA A 38 12.60 -5.82 10.58
C ALA A 38 14.10 -5.50 10.60
N ALA A 39 14.63 -5.00 9.48
CA ALA A 39 16.06 -4.92 9.21
C ALA A 39 16.84 -3.99 10.17
N ASN A 40 16.20 -2.92 10.66
CA ASN A 40 16.84 -1.88 11.47
C ASN A 40 16.74 -2.13 12.99
N GLY A 41 16.91 -3.39 13.43
CA GLY A 41 16.92 -3.74 14.87
C GLY A 41 15.55 -4.02 15.50
N GLY A 42 14.49 -4.08 14.69
CA GLY A 42 13.12 -4.35 15.14
C GLY A 42 12.18 -3.16 15.02
N ALA A 43 10.89 -3.40 15.16
CA ALA A 43 9.85 -2.38 15.16
C ALA A 43 8.80 -2.68 16.23
N VAL A 44 8.32 -1.63 16.89
CA VAL A 44 7.23 -1.70 17.88
C VAL A 44 6.22 -0.61 17.57
N SER A 45 4.93 -0.95 17.61
CA SER A 45 3.82 -0.02 17.51
C SER A 45 2.83 -0.30 18.63
N ILE A 46 2.43 0.74 19.37
CA ILE A 46 1.43 0.64 20.43
C ILE A 46 0.26 1.56 20.07
N ARG A 47 -0.94 0.99 19.96
CA ARG A 47 -2.17 1.73 19.73
C ARG A 47 -2.95 1.84 21.03
N LYS A 48 -2.89 3.03 21.63
CA LYS A 48 -3.74 3.44 22.74
C LYS A 48 -5.19 3.52 22.29
N GLN A 49 -6.10 2.98 23.09
CA GLN A 49 -7.52 3.27 22.94
C GLN A 49 -7.79 4.60 23.65
N VAL A 50 -8.18 5.60 22.88
CA VAL A 50 -8.67 6.86 23.41
C VAL A 50 -10.16 6.87 23.12
N ILE A 51 -10.98 6.73 24.15
CA ILE A 51 -12.43 6.90 24.05
C ILE A 51 -12.70 8.32 24.54
N SER A 52 -12.91 9.23 23.59
CA SER A 52 -13.37 10.58 23.87
C SER A 52 -14.90 10.59 23.86
N ASN A 53 -15.51 10.97 24.99
CA ASN A 53 -16.96 11.17 25.11
C ASN A 53 -17.35 12.52 24.50
N PHE A 54 -17.37 12.61 23.17
CA PHE A 54 -17.94 13.77 22.48
C PHE A 54 -19.40 13.51 22.12
N THR A 55 -20.24 14.52 22.35
CA THR A 55 -21.61 14.59 21.84
C THR A 55 -21.62 15.16 20.42
N LEU A 56 -22.74 15.03 19.70
CA LEU A 56 -22.89 15.66 18.38
C LEU A 56 -22.83 17.19 18.46
N ASP A 57 -23.29 17.79 19.56
CA ASP A 57 -23.16 19.22 19.79
C ASP A 57 -21.69 19.64 19.92
N ASP A 58 -20.86 18.84 20.60
CA ASP A 58 -19.41 19.13 20.68
C ASP A 58 -18.75 19.13 19.30
N TYR A 59 -19.14 18.21 18.40
CA TYR A 59 -18.64 18.20 17.02
C TYR A 59 -19.08 19.43 16.22
N ARG A 60 -20.34 19.88 16.40
CA ARG A 60 -20.84 21.13 15.80
C ARG A 60 -20.04 22.33 16.32
N ASP A 61 -19.90 22.45 17.63
CA ASP A 61 -19.34 23.64 18.27
C ASP A 61 -17.81 23.74 18.05
N GLN A 62 -17.14 22.62 17.78
CA GLN A 62 -15.74 22.57 17.36
C GLN A 62 -15.53 22.80 15.85
N GLY A 63 -16.60 23.03 15.08
CA GLY A 63 -16.55 23.25 13.63
C GLY A 63 -16.21 21.99 12.82
N SER A 64 -16.26 20.79 13.43
CA SER A 64 -15.96 19.53 12.73
C SER A 64 -16.98 19.18 11.65
N LEU A 65 -18.13 19.86 11.63
CA LEU A 65 -19.21 19.69 10.66
C LEU A 65 -19.26 20.80 9.60
N ASP A 66 -18.33 21.76 9.61
CA ASP A 66 -18.40 22.96 8.77
C ASP A 66 -18.02 22.71 7.30
N GLN A 67 -17.17 21.70 7.05
CA GLN A 67 -16.64 21.38 5.72
C GLN A 67 -17.16 20.02 5.19
N VAL A 68 -18.46 19.79 5.31
CA VAL A 68 -19.09 18.55 4.83
C VAL A 68 -19.61 18.73 3.41
N THR A 69 -18.98 18.07 2.45
CA THR A 69 -19.52 17.94 1.09
C THR A 69 -20.54 16.81 1.04
N VAL A 70 -21.72 17.07 0.50
CA VAL A 70 -22.71 16.01 0.22
C VAL A 70 -22.21 15.23 -0.99
N ALA A 71 -22.04 13.91 -0.83
CA ALA A 71 -21.63 13.04 -1.91
C ALA A 71 -22.70 13.01 -3.00
N VAL A 72 -22.53 13.81 -4.04
CA VAL A 72 -23.19 13.64 -5.33
C VAL A 72 -22.24 12.77 -6.12
N GLY A 73 -22.61 11.52 -6.42
CA GLY A 73 -21.72 10.57 -7.10
C GLY A 73 -21.06 11.21 -8.33
N GLY A 74 -19.77 10.93 -8.54
CA GLY A 74 -18.99 11.58 -9.61
C GLY A 74 -17.49 11.60 -9.34
N LEU A 75 -16.77 12.33 -10.19
CA LEU A 75 -15.33 12.55 -10.08
C LEU A 75 -15.03 13.56 -8.97
N SER A 76 -13.97 13.31 -8.20
CA SER A 76 -13.47 14.28 -7.22
C SER A 76 -12.71 15.43 -7.90
N GLU A 77 -12.47 16.53 -7.18
CA GLU A 77 -11.60 17.62 -7.65
C GLU A 77 -10.21 17.11 -8.06
N THR A 78 -9.68 16.15 -7.31
CA THR A 78 -8.42 15.46 -7.65
C THR A 78 -8.53 14.72 -8.97
N ASP A 79 -9.63 14.00 -9.21
CA ASP A 79 -9.81 13.26 -10.46
C ASP A 79 -9.91 14.21 -11.67
N HIS A 80 -10.60 15.35 -11.52
CA HIS A 80 -10.65 16.40 -12.55
C HIS A 80 -9.25 16.96 -12.86
N ALA A 81 -8.48 17.34 -11.83
CA ALA A 81 -7.12 17.84 -12.03
C ALA A 81 -6.21 16.82 -12.74
N LEU A 82 -6.35 15.54 -12.39
CA LEU A 82 -5.59 14.46 -13.03
C LEU A 82 -5.99 14.26 -14.50
N ILE A 83 -7.28 14.35 -14.84
CA ILE A 83 -7.77 14.28 -16.23
C ILE A 83 -7.22 15.44 -17.05
N ASP A 84 -7.27 16.66 -16.51
CA ASP A 84 -6.76 17.86 -17.20
C ASP A 84 -5.25 17.75 -17.46
N GLN A 85 -4.48 17.27 -16.48
CA GLN A 85 -3.04 17.06 -16.62
C GLN A 85 -2.70 15.98 -17.66
N LEU A 86 -3.44 14.88 -17.72
CA LEU A 86 -3.25 13.87 -18.78
C LEU A 86 -3.59 14.43 -20.17
N SER A 87 -4.68 15.20 -20.27
CA SER A 87 -5.13 15.83 -21.52
C SER A 87 -4.10 16.83 -22.04
N ALA A 88 -3.47 17.58 -21.12
CA ALA A 88 -2.38 18.51 -21.40
C ALA A 88 -1.01 17.84 -21.60
N LYS A 89 -0.92 16.50 -21.45
CA LYS A 89 0.34 15.72 -21.46
C LYS A 89 1.35 16.16 -20.38
N ASP A 90 0.89 16.76 -19.30
CA ASP A 90 1.71 17.07 -18.12
C ASP A 90 1.87 15.82 -17.25
N ILE A 91 2.72 14.90 -17.71
CA ILE A 91 2.94 13.62 -17.03
C ILE A 91 3.59 13.81 -15.66
N TYR A 92 4.48 14.79 -15.53
CA TYR A 92 5.14 15.08 -14.26
C TYR A 92 4.17 15.65 -13.24
N GLY A 93 3.34 16.63 -13.64
CA GLY A 93 2.28 17.20 -12.81
C GLY A 93 1.26 16.15 -12.40
N PHE A 94 0.84 15.28 -13.33
CA PHE A 94 -0.05 14.14 -13.05
C PHE A 94 0.50 13.25 -11.92
N ILE A 95 1.74 12.78 -12.05
CA ILE A 95 2.35 11.89 -11.06
C ILE A 95 2.46 12.60 -9.70
N ARG A 96 2.90 13.86 -9.67
CA ARG A 96 3.01 14.63 -8.42
C ARG A 96 1.65 14.86 -7.75
N THR A 97 0.63 15.18 -8.55
CA THR A 97 -0.73 15.41 -8.05
C THR A 97 -1.33 14.13 -7.50
N ALA A 98 -1.14 13.00 -8.19
CA ALA A 98 -1.56 11.68 -7.70
C ALA A 98 -0.88 11.31 -6.38
N ILE A 99 0.45 11.49 -6.29
CA ILE A 99 1.21 11.22 -5.05
C ILE A 99 0.78 12.14 -3.92
N GLY A 100 0.68 13.46 -4.17
CA GLY A 100 0.32 14.45 -3.16
C GLY A 100 -1.07 14.21 -2.59
N ASN A 101 -2.04 13.85 -3.43
CA ASN A 101 -3.42 13.58 -3.03
C ASN A 101 -3.68 12.12 -2.63
N ARG A 102 -2.63 11.34 -2.35
CA ARG A 102 -2.74 9.94 -1.90
C ARG A 102 -3.57 9.04 -2.84
N VAL A 103 -3.46 9.24 -4.15
CA VAL A 103 -4.02 8.32 -5.14
C VAL A 103 -3.10 7.12 -5.27
N SER A 104 -3.63 5.91 -5.10
CA SER A 104 -2.86 4.67 -5.23
C SER A 104 -2.41 4.43 -6.67
N VAL A 105 -1.15 4.04 -6.82
CA VAL A 105 -0.49 3.83 -8.12
C VAL A 105 0.13 2.44 -8.17
N LEU A 106 -0.14 1.71 -9.25
CA LEU A 106 0.57 0.48 -9.60
C LEU A 106 1.60 0.78 -10.68
N ILE A 107 2.84 0.34 -10.49
CA ILE A 107 3.89 0.47 -11.50
C ILE A 107 4.06 -0.88 -12.19
N SER A 108 3.85 -0.93 -13.50
CA SER A 108 4.01 -2.13 -14.32
C SER A 108 5.20 -2.03 -15.27
N GLY A 109 5.67 -3.17 -15.75
CA GLY A 109 6.85 -3.25 -16.62
C GLY A 109 7.49 -4.62 -16.64
N GLY A 110 8.09 -4.96 -17.78
CA GLY A 110 8.90 -6.17 -17.92
C GLY A 110 10.14 -6.19 -17.01
N THR A 111 10.85 -7.31 -16.98
CA THR A 111 12.14 -7.43 -16.27
C THR A 111 13.12 -6.35 -16.71
N SER A 112 13.86 -5.75 -15.77
CA SER A 112 14.85 -4.69 -16.03
C SER A 112 14.31 -3.38 -16.64
N SER A 113 12.99 -3.15 -16.60
CA SER A 113 12.34 -1.88 -17.01
C SER A 113 12.58 -0.71 -16.04
N GLY A 114 13.03 -1.00 -14.81
CA GLY A 114 13.32 0.01 -13.79
C GLY A 114 12.18 0.31 -12.81
N LYS A 115 11.21 -0.61 -12.64
CA LYS A 115 10.06 -0.45 -11.71
C LYS A 115 10.47 -0.02 -10.31
N THR A 116 11.39 -0.76 -9.67
CA THR A 116 11.85 -0.42 -8.32
C THR A 116 12.59 0.92 -8.26
N THR A 117 13.33 1.27 -9.31
CA THR A 117 13.98 2.58 -9.42
C THR A 117 12.95 3.71 -9.49
N PHE A 118 11.89 3.54 -10.29
CA PHE A 118 10.81 4.51 -10.40
C PHE A 118 9.99 4.59 -9.11
N LEU A 119 9.72 3.45 -8.46
CA LEU A 119 9.04 3.41 -7.16
C LEU A 119 9.84 4.18 -6.09
N ASN A 120 11.17 4.08 -6.08
CA ASN A 120 12.03 4.91 -5.24
C ASN A 120 11.95 6.42 -5.58
N ALA A 121 11.74 6.78 -6.84
CA ALA A 121 11.51 8.18 -7.21
C ALA A 121 10.15 8.69 -6.72
N CYS A 122 9.11 7.87 -6.79
CA CYS A 122 7.79 8.17 -6.21
C CYS A 122 7.89 8.37 -4.69
N LEU A 123 8.62 7.50 -3.99
CA LEU A 123 8.87 7.62 -2.54
C LEU A 123 9.42 8.99 -2.14
N LYS A 124 10.32 9.56 -2.96
CA LYS A 124 10.91 10.89 -2.72
C LYS A 124 9.95 12.05 -2.93
N SER A 125 8.81 11.79 -3.58
CA SER A 125 7.76 12.79 -3.82
C SER A 125 6.64 12.71 -2.78
N VAL A 126 6.66 11.70 -1.90
CA VAL A 126 5.74 11.59 -0.76
C VAL A 126 6.16 12.58 0.34
N ASP A 127 5.18 13.15 1.03
CA ASP A 127 5.40 14.08 2.16
C ASP A 127 6.43 13.50 3.16
N PRO A 128 7.47 14.28 3.55
CA PRO A 128 8.50 13.82 4.48
C PRO A 128 7.99 13.46 5.89
N HIS A 129 6.80 13.93 6.28
CA HIS A 129 6.20 13.68 7.59
C HIS A 129 5.32 12.43 7.65
N GLU A 130 5.02 11.81 6.50
CA GLU A 130 4.26 10.57 6.47
C GLU A 130 5.06 9.39 7.01
N ARG A 131 4.37 8.50 7.72
CA ARG A 131 4.90 7.22 8.18
C ARG A 131 4.85 6.18 7.08
N ILE A 132 6.00 5.75 6.62
CA ILE A 132 6.13 4.78 5.51
C ILE A 132 6.50 3.40 6.06
N ILE A 133 5.84 2.36 5.55
CA ILE A 133 6.28 0.99 5.78
C ILE A 133 6.57 0.34 4.42
N THR A 134 7.81 -0.12 4.23
CA THR A 134 8.20 -0.90 3.04
C THR A 134 8.12 -2.39 3.33
N LEU A 135 7.66 -3.18 2.35
CA LEU A 135 7.53 -4.63 2.46
C LEU A 135 8.18 -5.28 1.23
N GLU A 136 9.26 -6.01 1.43
CA GLU A 136 10.13 -6.47 0.34
C GLU A 136 10.71 -7.86 0.63
N ASP A 137 11.06 -8.63 -0.41
CA ASP A 137 11.86 -9.86 -0.23
C ASP A 137 13.34 -9.51 -0.02
N THR A 138 13.85 -8.59 -0.85
CA THR A 138 15.21 -8.04 -0.79
C THR A 138 15.10 -6.53 -0.65
N ARG A 139 15.93 -5.93 0.20
CA ARG A 139 15.92 -4.48 0.42
C ARG A 139 16.38 -3.70 -0.82
N GLU A 140 15.44 -3.01 -1.47
CA GLU A 140 15.67 -2.15 -2.63
C GLU A 140 15.02 -0.77 -2.51
N LEU A 141 14.08 -0.58 -1.58
CA LEU A 141 13.40 0.68 -1.32
C LEU A 141 14.09 1.50 -0.22
N PHE A 142 14.28 2.78 -0.49
CA PHE A 142 14.96 3.74 0.38
C PHE A 142 14.08 4.98 0.57
N PRO A 143 13.03 4.89 1.42
CA PRO A 143 12.18 6.03 1.75
C PRO A 143 13.04 7.10 2.46
N PRO A 144 13.00 8.37 2.02
CA PRO A 144 13.70 9.46 2.70
C PRO A 144 13.00 9.92 3.98
N GLN A 145 11.76 9.49 4.22
CA GLN A 145 10.98 9.84 5.40
C GLN A 145 11.68 9.34 6.67
N HIS A 146 11.77 10.21 7.69
CA HIS A 146 12.38 9.84 8.98
C HIS A 146 11.57 8.73 9.67
N ASN A 147 10.24 8.74 9.53
CA ASN A 147 9.35 7.77 10.13
C ASN A 147 9.11 6.57 9.20
N ALA A 148 10.17 5.81 8.93
CA ALA A 148 10.13 4.65 8.04
C ALA A 148 10.40 3.33 8.78
N VAL A 149 9.64 2.28 8.42
CA VAL A 149 9.92 0.90 8.86
C VAL A 149 10.12 0.02 7.63
N HIS A 150 11.21 -0.75 7.64
CA HIS A 150 11.53 -1.70 6.58
C HIS A 150 11.26 -3.12 7.04
N LEU A 151 10.33 -3.77 6.35
CA LEU A 151 9.95 -5.14 6.63
C LEU A 151 10.41 -6.07 5.50
N LEU A 152 11.08 -7.15 5.88
CA LEU A 152 11.67 -8.11 4.96
C LEU A 152 11.01 -9.49 5.10
N ALA A 153 10.48 -10.00 3.99
CA ALA A 153 10.00 -11.37 3.91
C ALA A 153 11.21 -12.32 3.81
N SER A 154 11.05 -13.52 4.34
CA SER A 154 12.02 -14.60 4.24
C SER A 154 11.29 -15.89 4.02
N ARG A 155 11.59 -16.58 2.92
CA ARG A 155 10.90 -17.82 2.53
C ARG A 155 11.54 -19.06 3.16
N GLY A 156 12.08 -18.97 4.38
CA GLY A 156 12.66 -20.10 5.14
C GLY A 156 13.91 -20.76 4.53
N ASP A 157 14.17 -20.56 3.25
CA ASP A 157 15.35 -20.97 2.48
C ASP A 157 16.45 -19.88 2.46
N GLN A 158 16.04 -18.61 2.57
CA GLN A 158 16.90 -17.42 2.58
C GLN A 158 17.20 -16.90 4.00
N GLY A 159 16.68 -17.56 5.05
CA GLY A 159 16.82 -17.10 6.44
C GLY A 159 16.22 -18.04 7.47
N THR A 160 16.38 -17.69 8.75
CA THR A 160 15.92 -18.50 9.90
C THR A 160 14.42 -18.42 10.18
N ALA A 161 13.71 -17.51 9.51
CA ALA A 161 12.28 -17.25 9.71
C ALA A 161 11.47 -17.56 8.45
N SER A 162 10.28 -18.12 8.62
CA SER A 162 9.30 -18.24 7.54
C SER A 162 8.30 -17.09 7.65
N VAL A 163 8.53 -16.02 6.89
CA VAL A 163 7.73 -14.79 6.90
C VAL A 163 7.41 -14.40 5.47
N THR A 164 6.13 -14.33 5.13
CA THR A 164 5.67 -13.94 3.79
C THR A 164 5.34 -12.44 3.73
N ILE A 165 5.34 -11.86 2.52
CA ILE A 165 4.85 -10.49 2.30
C ILE A 165 3.42 -10.32 2.82
N GLN A 166 2.56 -11.33 2.66
CA GLN A 166 1.22 -11.34 3.23
C GLN A 166 1.24 -11.18 4.76
N SER A 167 2.09 -11.92 5.46
CA SER A 167 2.23 -11.82 6.93
C SER A 167 2.69 -10.42 7.35
N LEU A 168 3.61 -9.83 6.59
CA LEU A 168 4.10 -8.47 6.84
C LEU A 168 3.04 -7.41 6.56
N LEU A 169 2.22 -7.57 5.51
CA LEU A 169 1.10 -6.69 5.21
C LEU A 169 0.12 -6.68 6.38
N GLU A 170 -0.27 -7.86 6.86
CA GLU A 170 -1.20 -8.00 8.00
C GLU A 170 -0.64 -7.40 9.30
N ALA A 171 0.67 -7.54 9.54
CA ALA A 171 1.35 -6.89 10.65
C ALA A 171 1.35 -5.36 10.49
N SER A 172 1.64 -4.88 9.28
CA SER A 172 1.75 -3.45 8.96
C SER A 172 0.44 -2.69 9.22
N LEU A 173 -0.72 -3.32 8.99
CA LEU A 173 -2.02 -2.73 9.31
C LEU A 173 -2.21 -2.39 10.80
N ARG A 174 -1.41 -3.00 11.69
CA ARG A 174 -1.38 -2.73 13.13
C ARG A 174 -0.28 -1.73 13.53
N MET A 175 0.50 -1.25 12.56
CA MET A 175 1.64 -0.37 12.75
C MET A 175 1.35 1.09 12.36
N ARG A 176 0.08 1.41 12.07
CA ARG A 176 -0.43 2.74 11.69
C ARG A 176 0.44 3.44 10.64
N PRO A 177 0.67 2.83 9.46
CA PRO A 177 1.32 3.53 8.36
C PRO A 177 0.39 4.63 7.82
N ASP A 178 0.98 5.68 7.24
CA ASP A 178 0.24 6.55 6.31
C ASP A 178 0.18 5.90 4.93
N ARG A 179 1.28 5.27 4.50
CA ARG A 179 1.35 4.51 3.23
C ARG A 179 2.16 3.22 3.36
N LEU A 180 1.78 2.24 2.55
CA LEU A 180 2.49 0.99 2.34
C LEU A 180 3.19 1.02 0.98
N PHE A 181 4.44 0.57 0.96
CA PHE A 181 5.20 0.38 -0.28
C PHE A 181 5.60 -1.08 -0.39
N VAL A 182 4.91 -1.83 -1.24
CA VAL A 182 5.24 -3.23 -1.51
C VAL A 182 6.21 -3.26 -2.68
N GLY A 183 7.37 -3.88 -2.51
CA GLY A 183 8.40 -3.91 -3.56
C GLY A 183 7.87 -4.51 -4.86
N GLU A 184 7.21 -5.66 -4.76
CA GLU A 184 6.52 -6.31 -5.88
C GLU A 184 5.39 -7.21 -5.35
N VAL A 185 4.26 -7.22 -6.05
CA VAL A 185 3.18 -8.19 -5.82
C VAL A 185 3.29 -9.29 -6.88
N ARG A 186 3.38 -10.53 -6.42
CA ARG A 186 3.68 -11.75 -7.19
C ARG A 186 2.68 -12.89 -6.94
N GLY A 187 1.85 -12.82 -5.90
CA GLY A 187 0.96 -13.93 -5.53
C GLY A 187 -0.16 -13.57 -4.55
N SER A 188 -0.38 -14.44 -3.57
CA SER A 188 -1.54 -14.41 -2.65
C SER A 188 -1.65 -13.12 -1.83
N GLU A 189 -0.54 -12.38 -1.67
CA GLU A 189 -0.51 -11.08 -1.03
C GLU A 189 -1.30 -9.99 -1.77
N ALA A 190 -1.64 -10.19 -3.04
CA ALA A 190 -2.39 -9.22 -3.86
C ALA A 190 -3.71 -8.80 -3.19
N PHE A 191 -4.48 -9.76 -2.67
CA PHE A 191 -5.74 -9.45 -2.00
C PHE A 191 -5.53 -8.68 -0.69
N ALA A 192 -4.51 -9.08 0.10
CA ALA A 192 -4.16 -8.38 1.33
C ALA A 192 -3.72 -6.94 1.05
N PHE A 193 -2.99 -6.70 -0.03
CA PHE A 193 -2.58 -5.36 -0.47
C PHE A 193 -3.77 -4.51 -0.90
N LEU A 194 -4.67 -5.02 -1.73
CA LEU A 194 -5.89 -4.30 -2.12
C LEU A 194 -6.77 -3.94 -0.91
N ARG A 195 -6.94 -4.89 0.01
CA ARG A 195 -7.66 -4.65 1.27
C ARG A 195 -6.96 -3.58 2.11
N ALA A 196 -5.63 -3.59 2.18
CA ALA A 196 -4.87 -2.61 2.94
C ALA A 196 -5.15 -1.17 2.47
N ILE A 197 -5.18 -0.95 1.14
CA ILE A 197 -5.52 0.34 0.54
C ILE A 197 -6.93 0.76 0.93
N ASN A 198 -7.91 -0.12 0.69
CA ASN A 198 -9.32 0.18 0.92
C ASN A 198 -9.68 0.36 2.41
N THR A 199 -8.91 -0.21 3.34
CA THR A 199 -9.15 -0.15 4.79
C THR A 199 -8.47 1.03 5.50
N GLY A 200 -8.02 2.04 4.74
CA GLY A 200 -7.55 3.31 5.30
C GLY A 200 -6.07 3.63 5.05
N HIS A 201 -5.46 3.06 4.00
CA HIS A 201 -4.08 3.36 3.61
C HIS A 201 -3.99 3.77 2.12
N PRO A 202 -4.75 4.80 1.69
CA PRO A 202 -4.71 5.29 0.32
C PRO A 202 -3.33 5.83 -0.04
N GLY A 203 -2.99 5.82 -1.33
CA GLY A 203 -1.71 6.32 -1.82
C GLY A 203 -0.57 5.30 -1.68
N SER A 204 -0.85 4.12 -1.11
CA SER A 204 0.06 2.98 -1.14
C SER A 204 0.36 2.56 -2.57
N MET A 205 1.59 2.10 -2.81
CA MET A 205 2.11 1.79 -4.14
C MET A 205 2.78 0.43 -4.17
N SER A 206 2.76 -0.20 -5.34
CA SER A 206 3.48 -1.45 -5.58
C SER A 206 3.96 -1.54 -7.02
N THR A 207 4.82 -2.51 -7.28
CA THR A 207 5.14 -2.94 -8.65
C THR A 207 4.51 -4.29 -8.99
N VAL A 208 4.33 -4.53 -10.28
CA VAL A 208 3.93 -5.85 -10.85
C VAL A 208 4.61 -6.06 -12.20
N HIS A 209 4.87 -7.31 -12.57
CA HIS A 209 5.31 -7.63 -13.92
C HIS A 209 4.11 -7.66 -14.88
N ALA A 210 4.11 -6.79 -15.88
CA ALA A 210 3.15 -6.78 -16.97
C ALA A 210 3.68 -5.97 -18.17
N ASP A 211 3.21 -6.31 -19.37
CA ASP A 211 3.64 -5.69 -20.63
C ASP A 211 2.75 -4.52 -21.06
N THR A 212 1.55 -4.43 -20.48
CA THR A 212 0.57 -3.36 -20.70
C THR A 212 -0.10 -2.95 -19.39
N PRO A 213 -0.64 -1.72 -19.29
CA PRO A 213 -1.39 -1.29 -18.11
C PRO A 213 -2.60 -2.18 -17.79
N LEU A 214 -3.35 -2.60 -18.82
CA LEU A 214 -4.51 -3.48 -18.62
C LEU A 214 -4.07 -4.87 -18.14
N GLY A 215 -2.99 -5.41 -18.73
CA GLY A 215 -2.39 -6.67 -18.29
C GLY A 215 -1.95 -6.64 -16.83
N ALA A 216 -1.55 -5.48 -16.30
CA ALA A 216 -1.22 -5.32 -14.87
C ALA A 216 -2.44 -5.59 -13.97
N TYR A 217 -3.62 -5.08 -14.34
CA TYR A 217 -4.86 -5.40 -13.63
C TYR A 217 -5.25 -6.87 -13.78
N GLU A 218 -5.06 -7.46 -14.96
CA GLU A 218 -5.34 -8.88 -15.18
C GLU A 218 -4.44 -9.78 -14.32
N GLN A 219 -3.16 -9.44 -14.18
CA GLN A 219 -2.22 -10.16 -13.31
C GLN A 219 -2.66 -10.09 -11.84
N LEU A 220 -3.00 -8.90 -11.34
CA LEU A 220 -3.53 -8.77 -9.98
C LEU A 220 -4.82 -9.57 -9.78
N ALA A 221 -5.75 -9.53 -10.75
CA ALA A 221 -6.99 -10.30 -10.69
C ALA A 221 -6.71 -11.81 -10.63
N MET A 222 -5.80 -12.32 -11.46
CA MET A 222 -5.40 -13.73 -11.44
C MET A 222 -4.77 -14.13 -10.10
N MET A 223 -3.88 -13.32 -9.53
CA MET A 223 -3.28 -13.56 -8.21
C MET A 223 -4.34 -13.63 -7.10
N VAL A 224 -5.32 -12.73 -7.15
CA VAL A 224 -6.46 -12.71 -6.22
C VAL A 224 -7.33 -13.95 -6.40
N MET A 225 -7.59 -14.41 -7.63
CA MET A 225 -8.34 -15.65 -7.88
C MET A 225 -7.61 -16.89 -7.36
N GLN A 226 -6.30 -16.98 -7.56
CA GLN A 226 -5.47 -18.10 -7.11
C GLN A 226 -5.39 -18.23 -5.58
N SER A 227 -5.63 -17.14 -4.83
CA SER A 227 -5.66 -17.18 -3.37
C SER A 227 -6.86 -17.92 -2.77
N GLY A 228 -7.83 -18.36 -3.60
CA GLY A 228 -9.03 -19.09 -3.17
C GLY A 228 -10.13 -18.23 -2.53
N LEU A 229 -9.83 -16.97 -2.19
CA LEU A 229 -10.76 -16.01 -1.59
C LEU A 229 -11.81 -15.47 -2.56
N SER A 230 -11.64 -15.74 -3.87
CA SER A 230 -12.34 -15.02 -4.94
C SER A 230 -13.07 -15.94 -5.91
N ALA A 231 -13.21 -17.24 -5.60
CA ALA A 231 -13.86 -18.22 -6.48
C ALA A 231 -15.31 -17.86 -6.85
N ALA A 232 -15.92 -16.93 -6.10
CA ALA A 232 -17.28 -16.43 -6.32
C ALA A 232 -17.38 -15.22 -7.28
N TYR A 233 -16.27 -14.60 -7.68
CA TYR A 233 -16.28 -13.37 -8.49
C TYR A 233 -15.78 -13.60 -9.92
N PRO A 234 -16.55 -13.18 -10.95
CA PRO A 234 -16.05 -13.06 -12.31
C PRO A 234 -14.76 -12.21 -12.37
N LYS A 235 -13.83 -12.55 -13.26
CA LYS A 235 -12.58 -11.79 -13.48
C LYS A 235 -12.86 -10.30 -13.77
N ALA A 236 -13.94 -10.00 -14.51
CA ALA A 236 -14.31 -8.63 -14.85
C ALA A 236 -14.67 -7.78 -13.63
N ASP A 237 -15.40 -8.37 -12.66
CA ASP A 237 -15.78 -7.71 -11.42
C ASP A 237 -14.56 -7.45 -10.54
N LEU A 238 -13.62 -8.41 -10.51
CA LEU A 238 -12.33 -8.23 -9.83
C LEU A 238 -11.51 -7.11 -10.45
N ILE A 239 -11.43 -7.03 -11.78
CA ILE A 239 -10.72 -5.92 -12.46
C ILE A 239 -11.37 -4.58 -12.11
N SER A 240 -12.71 -4.50 -12.14
CA SER A 240 -13.44 -3.28 -11.80
C SER A 240 -13.19 -2.87 -10.34
N TYR A 241 -13.19 -3.84 -9.42
CA TYR A 241 -12.80 -3.63 -8.03
C TYR A 241 -11.35 -3.12 -7.92
N ILE A 242 -10.39 -3.77 -8.58
CA ILE A 242 -8.99 -3.34 -8.54
C ILE A 242 -8.83 -1.92 -9.08
N GLN A 243 -9.50 -1.57 -10.17
CA GLN A 243 -9.50 -0.22 -10.75
C GLN A 243 -10.09 0.84 -9.81
N SER A 244 -11.07 0.47 -9.00
CA SER A 244 -11.61 1.38 -7.98
C SER A 244 -10.60 1.67 -6.86
N VAL A 245 -9.83 0.64 -6.45
CA VAL A 245 -8.86 0.69 -5.35
C VAL A 245 -7.53 1.30 -5.80
N ILE A 246 -7.03 0.92 -6.98
CA ILE A 246 -5.78 1.39 -7.57
C ILE A 246 -6.12 1.93 -8.97
N PRO A 247 -6.53 3.21 -9.08
CA PRO A 247 -7.04 3.74 -10.34
C PRO A 247 -5.94 4.05 -11.37
N ILE A 248 -4.68 4.13 -10.96
CA ILE A 248 -3.57 4.52 -11.85
C ILE A 248 -2.61 3.34 -12.04
N VAL A 249 -2.32 3.03 -13.29
CA VAL A 249 -1.20 2.16 -13.68
C VAL A 249 -0.20 2.95 -14.51
N ILE A 250 1.07 2.96 -14.10
CA ILE A 250 2.18 3.56 -14.85
C ILE A 250 3.01 2.42 -15.44
N GLN A 251 2.98 2.28 -16.77
CA GLN A 251 3.76 1.30 -17.50
C GLN A 251 5.15 1.84 -17.82
N LEU A 252 6.17 1.08 -17.43
CA LEU A 252 7.55 1.33 -17.81
C LEU A 252 7.98 0.39 -18.92
N ARG A 253 8.80 0.91 -19.84
CA ARG A 253 9.50 0.12 -20.87
C ARG A 253 10.97 0.50 -20.93
N ARG A 254 11.75 -0.43 -21.49
CA ARG A 254 13.14 -0.21 -21.87
C ARG A 254 13.23 -0.32 -23.38
N GLU A 255 13.53 0.79 -24.05
CA GLU A 255 13.63 0.86 -25.50
C GLU A 255 14.91 1.61 -25.88
N GLY A 256 15.68 1.06 -26.84
CA GLY A 256 16.95 1.67 -27.26
C GLY A 256 17.96 1.90 -26.12
N GLY A 257 17.91 1.09 -25.06
CA GLY A 257 18.74 1.24 -23.86
C GLY A 257 18.26 2.28 -22.84
N ARG A 258 17.24 3.08 -23.15
CA ARG A 258 16.65 4.07 -22.23
C ARG A 258 15.43 3.49 -21.52
N ARG A 259 15.29 3.78 -20.23
CA ARG A 259 14.10 3.44 -19.43
C ARG A 259 13.19 4.65 -19.36
N GLY A 260 11.87 4.44 -19.43
CA GLY A 260 10.91 5.52 -19.33
C GLY A 260 9.48 5.04 -19.13
N VAL A 261 8.62 5.98 -18.74
CA VAL A 261 7.17 5.79 -18.76
C VAL A 261 6.72 5.70 -20.22
N SER A 262 6.10 4.59 -20.58
CA SER A 262 5.59 4.37 -21.94
C SER A 262 4.10 4.63 -22.04
N GLU A 263 3.33 4.24 -21.02
CA GLU A 263 1.87 4.37 -20.99
C GLU A 263 1.41 4.68 -19.57
N ILE A 264 0.35 5.48 -19.44
CA ILE A 264 -0.36 5.69 -18.19
C ILE A 264 -1.82 5.35 -18.44
N PHE A 265 -2.38 4.51 -17.57
CA PHE A 265 -3.80 4.22 -17.56
C PHE A 265 -4.41 4.81 -16.28
N PHE A 266 -5.43 5.64 -16.44
CA PHE A 266 -6.21 6.19 -15.33
C PHE A 266 -7.67 5.75 -15.45
N ALA A 267 -8.10 4.85 -14.57
CA ALA A 267 -9.41 4.18 -14.65
C ALA A 267 -10.58 5.17 -14.54
N ARG A 268 -10.47 6.16 -13.66
CA ARG A 268 -11.50 7.18 -13.43
C ARG A 268 -11.52 8.26 -14.52
N GLY A 269 -10.48 8.33 -15.33
CA GLY A 269 -10.41 9.26 -16.47
C GLY A 269 -11.23 8.82 -17.68
N ARG A 270 -11.85 7.63 -17.64
CA ARG A 270 -12.82 7.23 -18.66
C ARG A 270 -14.13 7.95 -18.37
N THR A 271 -14.39 9.04 -19.08
CA THR A 271 -15.77 9.40 -19.41
C THR A 271 -16.33 8.23 -20.18
N ASP A 272 -17.42 7.62 -19.71
CA ASP A 272 -18.09 6.49 -20.34
C ASP A 272 -18.11 6.66 -21.87
N ALA A 273 -17.30 5.87 -22.56
CA ALA A 273 -17.50 5.63 -23.98
C ALA A 273 -18.30 4.33 -24.07
N PRO A 274 -19.46 4.34 -24.75
CA PRO A 274 -20.44 3.25 -24.74
C PRO A 274 -19.85 1.92 -25.23
#